data_AF-A0A7C7SY76-F1
#
_entry.id   AF-A0A7C7SY76-F1
#
_cell.length_a   1.000
_cell.length_b   1.000
_cell.length_c   1.000
_cell.angle_alpha   90.00
_cell.angle_beta   90.00
_cell.angle_gamma   90.00
#
_symmetry.space_group_name_H-M   'P 1'
#
loop_
_entity.id
_entity.type
_entity.pdbx_description
1 polymer ?
#
loop_
_entity_poly.entity_id
_entity_poly.type
_entity_poly.pdbx_seq_one_letter_code
_entity_poly.pdbx_strand_id
1 'polypeptide(L)'
;MAKRLLLETDKRLLWKLFWNMGVRGLRSVQRHKKRLKQGDFFPPFLYISLINSCNLRCQGCWVDVAAKQQKIEPAAMHRMLNEAKEMGNSFFGILGGEPFMHPELLDVLAEHPDAYFQIFTNGHFITDEVAKRMRKLGNITPLISVEGTEIISDERRGKADVLSQTMQGLQYCLDNKVMTGVCTSLCKTNFEDLLTDEWVDRLIEMGVLYTWYHVYRPVGPDACPDLALTPEQQRKARQFVVDIRATKPIVVVDAYYDADGKALCPAATGFTHHISPWGDIEPCPIIQFAKESIHDERPLREVFNESEFLHDFRQTAAESTRGCIVLERPDLLLELAERHGAKDSTARGTIYEEVAALKSQSSQYHPGFEIPERSWAYRIAKRICFNDFGAYSRHFKFENWQDVVTDSEQRADQDGPDQLMQIKSH
;
A
#
# COMPACT_ATOMS: atom_id res chain seq x y z
N MET A 1 1.58 10.13 22.17
CA MET A 1 2.57 9.34 21.41
C MET A 1 3.99 9.42 21.97
N ALA A 2 4.62 10.60 22.11
CA ALA A 2 6.03 10.71 22.54
C ALA A 2 6.34 9.96 23.86
N LYS A 3 5.46 10.07 24.86
CA LYS A 3 5.57 9.31 26.12
C LYS A 3 5.64 7.80 25.89
N ARG A 4 4.79 7.25 25.01
CA ARG A 4 4.76 5.82 24.69
C ARG A 4 6.05 5.35 24.02
N LEU A 5 6.51 6.08 22.99
CA LEU A 5 7.78 5.77 22.33
C LEU A 5 8.96 5.74 23.32
N LEU A 6 8.98 6.66 24.29
CA LEU A 6 10.07 6.74 25.26
C LEU A 6 10.00 5.69 26.37
N LEU A 7 8.80 5.27 26.79
CA LEU A 7 8.60 4.40 27.96
C LEU A 7 8.32 2.94 27.60
N GLU A 8 7.65 2.69 26.47
CA GLU A 8 7.18 1.34 26.08
C GLU A 8 8.15 0.67 25.09
N THR A 9 8.93 1.44 24.32
CA THR A 9 9.80 0.90 23.27
C THR A 9 11.24 0.70 23.74
N ASP A 10 11.89 -0.36 23.27
CA ASP A 10 13.33 -0.56 23.40
C ASP A 10 14.10 0.61 22.75
N LYS A 11 14.94 1.29 23.53
CA LYS A 11 15.66 2.51 23.10
C LYS A 11 16.56 2.28 21.88
N ARG A 12 17.11 1.07 21.72
CA ARG A 12 17.93 0.72 20.55
C ARG A 12 17.07 0.63 19.30
N LEU A 13 15.88 0.01 19.40
CA LEU A 13 14.93 -0.08 18.29
C LEU A 13 14.39 1.31 17.94
N LEU A 14 14.05 2.12 18.94
CA LEU A 14 13.60 3.50 18.72
C LEU A 14 14.68 4.33 18.01
N TRP A 15 15.95 4.18 18.41
CA TRP A 15 17.07 4.84 17.72
C TRP A 15 17.21 4.38 16.27
N LYS A 16 17.13 3.08 15.99
CA LYS A 16 17.20 2.55 14.62
C LYS A 16 16.05 3.06 13.76
N LEU A 17 14.82 3.08 14.29
CA LEU A 17 13.66 3.66 13.63
C LEU A 17 13.90 5.14 13.33
N PHE A 18 14.28 5.92 14.33
CA PHE A 18 14.55 7.35 14.18
C PHE A 18 15.65 7.62 13.14
N TRP A 19 16.75 6.87 13.17
CA TRP A 19 17.88 7.10 12.28
C TRP A 19 17.62 6.60 10.85
N ASN A 20 17.25 5.33 10.68
CA ASN A 20 17.10 4.71 9.35
C ASN A 20 15.80 5.13 8.66
N MET A 21 14.66 5.11 9.36
CA MET A 21 13.38 5.53 8.77
C MET A 21 13.18 7.04 8.86
N GLY A 22 13.49 7.67 10.00
CA GLY A 22 13.28 9.11 10.19
C GLY A 22 14.29 9.99 9.43
N VAL A 23 15.53 10.06 9.91
CA VAL A 23 16.57 10.97 9.38
C VAL A 23 16.98 10.59 7.96
N ARG A 24 17.36 9.33 7.72
CA ARG A 24 17.77 8.88 6.39
C ARG A 24 16.60 8.84 5.41
N GLY A 25 15.40 8.47 5.86
CA GLY A 25 14.19 8.51 5.03
C GLY A 25 13.85 9.93 4.58
N LEU A 26 13.92 10.92 5.49
CA LEU A 26 13.77 12.33 5.13
C LEU A 26 14.83 12.79 4.11
N ARG A 27 16.08 12.35 4.29
CA ARG A 27 17.15 12.61 3.31
C ARG A 27 16.86 11.99 1.95
N SER A 28 16.28 10.78 1.90
CA SER A 28 15.84 10.13 0.66
C SER A 28 14.82 11.00 -0.08
N VAL A 29 13.78 11.46 0.63
CA VAL A 29 12.74 12.34 0.07
C VAL A 29 13.33 13.67 -0.43
N GLN A 30 14.25 14.27 0.31
CA GLN A 30 14.93 15.50 -0.13
C GLN A 30 15.78 15.29 -1.38
N ARG A 31 16.48 14.15 -1.49
CA ARG A 31 17.24 13.78 -2.69
C ARG A 31 16.31 13.59 -3.89
N HIS A 32 15.19 12.89 -3.71
CA HIS A 32 14.16 12.75 -4.73
C HIS A 32 13.64 14.12 -5.21
N LYS A 33 13.25 15.01 -4.27
CA LYS A 33 12.85 16.40 -4.58
C LYS A 33 13.90 17.16 -5.38
N LYS A 34 15.18 16.97 -5.07
CA LYS A 34 16.28 17.62 -5.79
C LYS A 34 16.42 17.06 -7.21
N ARG A 35 16.34 15.73 -7.39
CA ARG A 35 16.43 15.06 -8.70
C ARG A 35 15.31 15.49 -9.64
N LEU A 36 14.07 15.53 -9.15
CA LEU A 36 12.92 15.98 -9.94
C LEU A 36 13.08 17.40 -10.51
N LYS A 37 13.82 18.28 -9.82
CA LYS A 37 14.14 19.65 -10.32
C LYS A 37 15.23 19.65 -11.40
N GLN A 38 16.01 18.58 -11.49
CA GLN A 38 17.15 18.42 -12.40
C GLN A 38 16.82 17.54 -13.61
N GLY A 39 15.58 17.05 -13.73
CA GLY A 39 15.18 16.09 -14.77
C GLY A 39 15.69 14.66 -14.53
N ASP A 40 16.13 14.34 -13.31
CA ASP A 40 16.50 12.98 -12.88
C ASP A 40 15.37 12.39 -12.03
N PHE A 41 15.21 11.06 -12.06
CA PHE A 41 14.17 10.35 -11.34
C PHE A 41 14.71 9.12 -10.59
N PHE A 42 14.36 9.02 -9.32
CA PHE A 42 14.46 7.78 -8.56
C PHE A 42 13.50 7.86 -7.36
N PRO A 43 12.64 6.85 -7.12
CA PRO A 43 11.66 6.90 -6.04
C PRO A 43 12.34 6.83 -4.66
N PRO A 44 11.93 7.65 -3.68
CA PRO A 44 12.54 7.68 -2.35
C PRO A 44 12.19 6.45 -1.49
N PHE A 45 11.23 5.64 -1.94
CA PHE A 45 10.69 4.48 -1.23
C PHE A 45 10.26 3.40 -2.23
N LEU A 46 10.54 2.13 -1.94
CA LEU A 46 10.15 0.98 -2.76
C LEU A 46 9.33 -0.01 -1.95
N TYR A 47 8.26 -0.51 -2.58
CA TYR A 47 7.51 -1.68 -2.15
C TYR A 47 8.07 -2.91 -2.85
N ILE A 48 8.33 -4.00 -2.12
CA ILE A 48 8.95 -5.20 -2.65
C ILE A 48 8.12 -6.41 -2.24
N SER A 49 7.44 -7.03 -3.19
CA SER A 49 6.83 -8.35 -3.00
C SER A 49 7.90 -9.42 -3.23
N LEU A 50 8.45 -9.97 -2.15
CA LEU A 50 9.57 -10.92 -2.26
C LEU A 50 9.15 -12.34 -2.68
N ILE A 51 7.87 -12.68 -2.55
CA ILE A 51 7.32 -14.02 -2.78
C ILE A 51 5.84 -13.89 -3.16
N ASN A 52 5.28 -14.76 -4.01
CA ASN A 52 3.85 -14.75 -4.35
C ASN A 52 2.99 -15.70 -3.50
N SER A 53 3.56 -16.76 -2.93
CA SER A 53 2.82 -17.77 -2.17
C SER A 53 2.31 -17.24 -0.83
N CYS A 54 1.12 -17.69 -0.43
CA CYS A 54 0.51 -17.36 0.86
C CYS A 54 -0.19 -18.59 1.47
N ASN A 55 -0.28 -18.64 2.80
CA ASN A 55 -1.04 -19.64 3.56
C ASN A 55 -2.55 -19.35 3.64
N LEU A 56 -3.00 -18.18 3.15
CA LEU A 56 -4.39 -17.72 3.15
C LEU A 56 -4.90 -17.54 1.71
N ARG A 57 -6.22 -17.43 1.54
CA ARG A 57 -6.91 -17.28 0.24
C ARG A 57 -7.95 -16.18 0.37
N CYS A 58 -7.47 -14.94 0.49
CA CYS A 58 -8.32 -13.82 0.85
C CYS A 58 -9.25 -13.44 -0.31
N GLN A 59 -10.54 -13.19 -0.02
CA GLN A 59 -11.52 -12.71 -1.00
C GLN A 59 -11.08 -11.36 -1.59
N GLY A 60 -10.90 -11.20 -2.90
CA GLY A 60 -10.38 -9.94 -3.45
C GLY A 60 -8.90 -9.68 -3.14
N CYS A 61 -8.09 -10.74 -3.01
CA CYS A 61 -6.64 -10.58 -3.06
C CYS A 61 -6.21 -10.25 -4.50
N TRP A 62 -5.32 -9.28 -4.67
CA TRP A 62 -4.73 -8.95 -5.96
C TRP A 62 -3.57 -9.88 -6.35
N VAL A 63 -3.06 -10.66 -5.39
CA VAL A 63 -1.99 -11.64 -5.62
C VAL A 63 -2.60 -12.97 -6.00
N ASP A 64 -2.13 -13.57 -7.09
CA ASP A 64 -2.41 -14.97 -7.39
C ASP A 64 -1.51 -15.87 -6.52
N VAL A 65 -2.08 -16.29 -5.39
CA VAL A 65 -1.43 -17.14 -4.39
C VAL A 65 -1.58 -18.64 -4.69
N ALA A 66 -2.34 -19.00 -5.73
CA ALA A 66 -2.53 -20.38 -6.18
C ALA A 66 -1.52 -20.77 -7.26
N ALA A 67 -0.95 -19.80 -7.98
CA ALA A 67 0.15 -20.00 -8.90
C ALA A 67 1.38 -20.66 -8.26
N LYS A 68 2.25 -21.21 -9.11
CA LYS A 68 3.54 -21.78 -8.69
C LYS A 68 4.32 -20.74 -7.89
N GLN A 69 4.90 -21.16 -6.78
CA GLN A 69 5.71 -20.29 -5.94
C GLN A 69 6.86 -19.71 -6.75
N GLN A 70 7.01 -18.39 -6.64
CA GLN A 70 8.15 -17.64 -7.09
C GLN A 70 8.58 -16.63 -6.04
N LYS A 71 9.88 -16.39 -5.98
CA LYS A 71 10.52 -15.49 -5.02
C LYS A 71 11.65 -14.71 -5.69
N ILE A 72 11.95 -13.54 -5.14
CA ILE A 72 13.18 -12.81 -5.47
C ILE A 72 14.34 -13.54 -4.81
N GLU A 73 15.29 -14.05 -5.61
CA GLU A 73 16.46 -14.72 -5.07
C GLU A 73 17.32 -13.75 -4.22
N PRO A 74 17.93 -14.20 -3.11
CA PRO A 74 18.70 -13.35 -2.20
C PRO A 74 19.72 -12.46 -2.90
N ALA A 75 20.47 -13.00 -3.87
CA ALA A 75 21.47 -12.24 -4.62
C ALA A 75 20.87 -11.04 -5.37
N ALA A 76 19.73 -11.22 -6.03
CA ALA A 76 19.02 -10.14 -6.71
C ALA A 76 18.46 -9.11 -5.72
N MET A 77 17.93 -9.59 -4.58
CA MET A 77 17.44 -8.73 -3.51
C MET A 77 18.56 -7.86 -2.92
N HIS A 78 19.73 -8.44 -2.62
CA HIS A 78 20.89 -7.70 -2.13
C HIS A 78 21.38 -6.64 -3.12
N ARG A 79 21.47 -7.00 -4.42
CA ARG A 79 21.84 -6.05 -5.48
C ARG A 79 20.88 -4.86 -5.49
N MET A 80 19.58 -5.13 -5.61
CA MET A 80 18.55 -4.09 -5.69
C MET A 80 18.53 -3.20 -4.45
N LEU A 81 18.62 -3.77 -3.24
CA LEU A 81 18.68 -3.00 -2.00
C LEU A 81 19.92 -2.10 -1.94
N ASN A 82 21.08 -2.58 -2.39
CA ASN A 82 22.31 -1.78 -2.40
C ASN A 82 22.22 -0.63 -3.42
N GLU A 83 21.79 -0.89 -4.65
CA GLU A 83 21.62 0.16 -5.66
C GLU A 83 20.55 1.20 -5.23
N ALA A 84 19.45 0.77 -4.62
CA ALA A 84 18.45 1.69 -4.07
C ALA A 84 19.01 2.53 -2.91
N LYS A 85 19.85 1.95 -2.04
CA LYS A 85 20.51 2.68 -0.94
C LYS A 85 21.51 3.71 -1.44
N GLU A 86 22.25 3.42 -2.52
CA GLU A 86 23.14 4.40 -3.18
C GLU A 86 22.34 5.62 -3.65
N MET A 87 21.13 5.38 -4.15
CA MET A 87 20.18 6.43 -4.52
C MET A 87 19.54 7.14 -3.32
N GLY A 88 19.78 6.66 -2.11
CA GLY A 88 19.39 7.32 -0.85
C GLY A 88 18.27 6.61 -0.10
N ASN A 89 17.68 5.55 -0.65
CA ASN A 89 16.64 4.81 0.05
C ASN A 89 17.21 4.21 1.35
N SER A 90 16.40 4.23 2.39
CA SER A 90 16.75 3.65 3.69
C SER A 90 15.54 3.05 4.40
N PHE A 91 14.37 3.11 3.76
CA PHE A 91 13.13 2.54 4.24
C PHE A 91 12.47 1.82 3.07
N PHE A 92 12.04 0.59 3.33
CA PHE A 92 11.45 -0.30 2.32
C PHE A 92 10.21 -0.96 2.89
N GLY A 93 9.18 -1.09 2.06
CA GLY A 93 8.00 -1.89 2.36
C GLY A 93 8.17 -3.28 1.78
N ILE A 94 8.03 -4.30 2.61
CA ILE A 94 8.18 -5.70 2.25
C ILE A 94 6.79 -6.33 2.25
N LEU A 95 6.34 -6.78 1.08
CA LEU A 95 5.08 -7.47 0.85
C LEU A 95 5.34 -8.89 0.33
N GLY A 96 4.30 -9.57 -0.11
CA GLY A 96 4.39 -10.80 -0.88
C GLY A 96 2.99 -11.34 -1.16
N GLY A 97 2.88 -12.66 -1.22
CA GLY A 97 1.76 -13.36 -0.59
C GLY A 97 1.90 -13.23 0.93
N GLU A 98 2.67 -14.11 1.57
CA GLU A 98 3.08 -13.97 2.99
C GLU A 98 4.62 -13.92 3.11
N PRO A 99 5.22 -12.76 3.46
CA PRO A 99 6.67 -12.60 3.58
C PRO A 99 7.37 -13.65 4.44
N PHE A 100 6.79 -14.03 5.58
CA PHE A 100 7.43 -14.96 6.51
C PHE A 100 7.44 -16.41 6.00
N MET A 101 6.82 -16.72 4.85
CA MET A 101 7.02 -17.99 4.15
C MET A 101 8.36 -18.06 3.40
N HIS A 102 9.06 -16.94 3.23
CA HIS A 102 10.38 -16.93 2.61
C HIS A 102 11.47 -17.28 3.64
N PRO A 103 12.16 -18.43 3.50
CA PRO A 103 13.02 -18.97 4.54
C PRO A 103 14.22 -18.07 4.87
N GLU A 104 14.70 -17.31 3.89
CA GLU A 104 15.90 -16.47 4.03
C GLU A 104 15.56 -14.98 4.28
N LEU A 105 14.28 -14.64 4.52
CA LEU A 105 13.85 -13.23 4.66
C LEU A 105 14.67 -12.50 5.72
N LEU A 106 14.71 -13.04 6.93
CA LEU A 106 15.40 -12.40 8.05
C LEU A 106 16.93 -12.46 7.92
N ASP A 107 17.49 -13.36 7.12
CA ASP A 107 18.92 -13.40 6.80
C ASP A 107 19.28 -12.24 5.87
N VAL A 108 18.54 -12.07 4.77
CA VAL A 108 18.71 -10.95 3.84
C VAL A 108 18.60 -9.62 4.58
N LEU A 109 17.53 -9.41 5.37
CA LEU A 109 17.34 -8.14 6.09
C LEU A 109 18.41 -7.87 7.17
N ALA A 110 19.06 -8.90 7.70
CA ALA A 110 20.14 -8.76 8.66
C ALA A 110 21.40 -8.14 8.05
N GLU A 111 21.67 -8.39 6.77
CA GLU A 111 22.82 -7.84 6.03
C GLU A 111 22.64 -6.37 5.64
N HIS A 112 21.45 -5.81 5.84
CA HIS A 112 21.14 -4.40 5.60
C HIS A 112 20.76 -3.67 6.89
N PRO A 113 21.63 -3.62 7.92
CA PRO A 113 21.32 -2.98 9.22
C PRO A 113 21.15 -1.46 9.11
N ASP A 114 21.56 -0.89 7.99
CA ASP A 114 21.54 0.52 7.68
C ASP A 114 20.24 0.96 6.96
N ALA A 115 19.39 0.00 6.58
CA ALA A 115 18.02 0.22 6.13
C ALA A 115 17.02 -0.09 7.25
N TYR A 116 15.74 0.24 7.02
CA TYR A 116 14.62 -0.11 7.89
C TYR A 116 13.51 -0.75 7.03
N PHE A 117 12.87 -1.78 7.55
CA PHE A 117 11.96 -2.62 6.78
C PHE A 117 10.61 -2.68 7.48
N GLN A 118 9.55 -2.28 6.79
CA GLN A 118 8.17 -2.51 7.22
C GLN A 118 7.65 -3.76 6.51
N ILE A 119 7.26 -4.78 7.27
CA ILE A 119 6.82 -6.06 6.71
C ILE A 119 5.31 -6.19 6.85
N PHE A 120 4.60 -6.25 5.73
CA PHE A 120 3.15 -6.48 5.67
C PHE A 120 2.90 -7.99 5.78
N THR A 121 2.21 -8.43 6.83
CA THR A 121 2.08 -9.86 7.16
C THR A 121 0.71 -10.15 7.76
N ASN A 122 0.23 -11.40 7.63
CA ASN A 122 -0.91 -11.90 8.39
C ASN A 122 -0.54 -12.32 9.82
N GLY A 123 0.75 -12.40 10.15
CA GLY A 123 1.22 -12.71 11.51
C GLY A 123 1.26 -14.19 11.89
N HIS A 124 0.70 -15.11 11.09
CA HIS A 124 0.59 -16.53 11.46
C HIS A 124 1.95 -17.22 11.64
N PHE A 125 2.96 -16.78 10.88
CA PHE A 125 4.32 -17.34 10.95
C PHE A 125 5.24 -16.60 11.92
N ILE A 126 4.74 -15.59 12.63
CA ILE A 126 5.50 -14.93 13.69
C ILE A 126 5.40 -15.80 14.94
N THR A 127 6.43 -16.59 15.21
CA THR A 127 6.61 -17.25 16.50
C THR A 127 7.38 -16.35 17.46
N ASP A 128 7.48 -16.77 18.73
CA ASP A 128 8.34 -16.11 19.71
C ASP A 128 9.81 -16.02 19.24
N GLU A 129 10.35 -17.05 18.60
CA GLU A 129 11.70 -17.08 18.02
C GLU A 129 11.86 -16.09 16.88
N VAL A 130 10.85 -16.01 15.99
CA VAL A 130 10.82 -15.03 14.91
C VAL A 130 10.77 -13.61 15.47
N ALA A 131 9.95 -13.37 16.51
CA ALA A 131 9.87 -12.08 17.20
C ALA A 131 11.18 -11.71 17.91
N LYS A 132 11.82 -12.65 18.62
CA LYS A 132 13.17 -12.48 19.21
C LYS A 132 14.21 -12.13 18.15
N ARG A 133 14.15 -12.79 16.99
CA ARG A 133 15.05 -12.51 15.86
C ARG A 133 14.81 -11.11 15.30
N MET A 134 13.57 -10.71 15.03
CA MET A 134 13.23 -9.35 14.62
C MET A 134 13.71 -8.31 15.64
N ARG A 135 13.50 -8.55 16.94
CA ARG A 135 14.00 -7.69 18.01
C ARG A 135 15.53 -7.57 17.95
N LYS A 136 16.25 -8.68 17.80
CA LYS A 136 17.73 -8.67 17.71
C LYS A 136 18.19 -7.80 16.54
N LEU A 137 17.61 -7.99 15.35
CA LEU A 137 17.93 -7.19 14.16
C LEU A 137 17.61 -5.70 14.38
N GLY A 138 16.41 -5.40 14.89
CA GLY A 138 15.97 -4.05 15.30
C GLY A 138 15.79 -3.06 14.15
N ASN A 139 15.90 -3.49 12.90
CA ASN A 139 15.62 -2.72 11.69
C ASN A 139 14.32 -3.17 11.00
N ILE A 140 13.43 -3.85 11.72
CA ILE A 140 12.19 -4.43 11.21
C ILE A 140 11.02 -3.94 12.05
N THR A 141 9.92 -3.60 11.39
CA THR A 141 8.63 -3.33 11.99
C THR A 141 7.56 -4.17 11.28
N PRO A 142 6.99 -5.22 11.91
CA PRO A 142 5.84 -5.89 11.35
C PRO A 142 4.61 -4.97 11.36
N LEU A 143 3.82 -5.09 10.30
CA LEU A 143 2.53 -4.47 10.12
C LEU A 143 1.51 -5.60 9.91
N ILE A 144 0.87 -5.98 11.01
CA ILE A 144 0.07 -7.21 11.11
C ILE A 144 -1.36 -6.93 10.68
N SER A 145 -1.87 -7.75 9.78
CA SER A 145 -3.10 -7.45 9.06
C SER A 145 -4.34 -8.01 9.76
N VAL A 146 -5.18 -7.14 10.34
CA VAL A 146 -6.41 -7.49 11.07
C VAL A 146 -7.65 -7.01 10.29
N GLU A 147 -8.58 -7.93 10.04
CA GLU A 147 -9.76 -7.70 9.18
C GLU A 147 -11.07 -7.45 9.94
N GLY A 148 -11.15 -7.76 11.24
CA GLY A 148 -12.37 -7.53 12.01
C GLY A 148 -12.54 -8.56 13.12
N THR A 149 -13.79 -8.93 13.37
CA THR A 149 -14.16 -10.04 14.25
C THR A 149 -13.66 -11.39 13.71
N GLU A 150 -13.83 -12.48 14.48
CA GLU A 150 -13.46 -13.83 14.06
C GLU A 150 -14.17 -14.22 12.76
N ILE A 151 -15.49 -14.02 12.69
CA ILE A 151 -16.30 -14.34 11.51
C ILE A 151 -15.82 -13.55 10.29
N ILE A 152 -15.69 -12.23 10.43
CA ILE A 152 -15.24 -11.35 9.34
C ILE A 152 -13.85 -11.75 8.87
N SER A 153 -12.94 -12.04 9.81
CA SER A 153 -11.57 -12.42 9.48
C SER A 153 -11.54 -13.74 8.73
N ASP A 154 -12.27 -14.75 9.19
CA ASP A 154 -12.27 -16.08 8.60
C ASP A 154 -12.88 -16.07 7.19
N GLU A 155 -14.00 -15.36 6.99
CA GLU A 155 -14.62 -15.15 5.69
C GLU A 155 -13.69 -14.39 4.73
N ARG A 156 -13.19 -13.23 5.18
CA ARG A 156 -12.36 -12.33 4.36
C ARG A 156 -11.05 -12.97 3.94
N ARG A 157 -10.47 -13.83 4.79
CA ARG A 157 -9.14 -14.45 4.63
C ARG A 157 -9.19 -15.89 4.12
N GLY A 158 -10.39 -16.49 4.05
CA GLY A 158 -10.64 -17.79 3.44
C GLY A 158 -10.12 -18.97 4.27
N LYS A 159 -10.09 -18.84 5.60
CA LYS A 159 -9.61 -19.90 6.51
C LYS A 159 -10.20 -19.71 7.91
N ALA A 160 -10.40 -20.79 8.65
CA ALA A 160 -10.80 -20.73 10.06
C ALA A 160 -9.65 -20.24 10.98
N ASP A 161 -10.03 -19.69 12.13
CA ASP A 161 -9.15 -19.28 13.23
C ASP A 161 -8.10 -18.23 12.84
N VAL A 162 -8.41 -17.38 11.86
CA VAL A 162 -7.47 -16.40 11.32
C VAL A 162 -7.20 -15.29 12.33
N LEU A 163 -8.24 -14.75 12.97
CA LEU A 163 -8.05 -13.71 13.97
C LEU A 163 -7.20 -14.22 15.14
N SER A 164 -7.50 -15.42 15.65
CA SER A 164 -6.73 -16.02 16.76
C SER A 164 -5.24 -16.16 16.42
N GLN A 165 -4.89 -16.73 15.27
CA GLN A 165 -3.50 -16.86 14.81
C GLN A 165 -2.82 -15.51 14.57
N THR A 166 -3.55 -14.55 14.00
CA THR A 166 -3.07 -13.17 13.78
C THR A 166 -2.74 -12.49 15.12
N MET A 167 -3.64 -12.60 16.10
CA MET A 167 -3.46 -12.02 17.43
C MET A 167 -2.34 -12.70 18.22
N GLN A 168 -2.12 -14.00 18.03
CA GLN A 168 -0.98 -14.72 18.59
C GLN A 168 0.35 -14.16 18.07
N GLY A 169 0.48 -13.98 16.75
CA GLY A 169 1.68 -13.39 16.14
C GLY A 169 1.93 -11.94 16.58
N LEU A 170 0.86 -11.17 16.74
CA LEU A 170 0.91 -9.82 17.32
C LEU A 170 1.41 -9.85 18.76
N GLN A 171 0.87 -10.75 19.60
CA GLN A 171 1.29 -10.87 20.98
C GLN A 171 2.78 -11.22 21.11
N TYR A 172 3.29 -12.16 20.31
CA TYR A 172 4.72 -12.49 20.32
C TYR A 172 5.61 -11.29 19.99
N CYS A 173 5.19 -10.43 19.06
CA CYS A 173 5.92 -9.18 18.77
C CYS A 173 5.93 -8.24 19.99
N LEU A 174 4.78 -8.06 20.63
CA LEU A 174 4.60 -7.16 21.77
C LEU A 174 5.39 -7.63 22.99
N ASP A 175 5.32 -8.93 23.32
CA ASP A 175 6.08 -9.55 24.42
C ASP A 175 7.59 -9.38 24.24
N ASN A 176 8.05 -9.45 22.99
CA ASN A 176 9.44 -9.23 22.62
C ASN A 176 9.80 -7.76 22.37
N LYS A 177 8.89 -6.81 22.61
CA LYS A 177 9.09 -5.36 22.44
C LYS A 177 9.53 -4.99 21.02
N VAL A 178 9.08 -5.75 20.02
CA VAL A 178 9.24 -5.40 18.60
C VAL A 178 8.34 -4.20 18.30
N MET A 179 8.87 -3.21 17.58
CA MET A 179 8.07 -2.09 17.08
C MET A 179 6.99 -2.63 16.15
N THR A 180 5.72 -2.56 16.55
CA THR A 180 4.64 -3.29 15.86
C THR A 180 3.49 -2.36 15.52
N GLY A 181 2.93 -2.58 14.32
CA GLY A 181 1.74 -1.91 13.86
C GLY A 181 0.66 -2.89 13.40
N VAL A 182 -0.55 -2.37 13.25
CA VAL A 182 -1.70 -3.12 12.71
C VAL A 182 -2.17 -2.47 11.41
N CYS A 183 -2.51 -3.28 10.42
CA CYS A 183 -3.05 -2.83 9.15
C CYS A 183 -4.42 -3.44 8.94
N THR A 184 -5.35 -2.64 8.43
CA THR A 184 -6.69 -3.08 8.09
C THR A 184 -6.93 -2.82 6.61
N SER A 185 -7.36 -3.85 5.88
CA SER A 185 -8.02 -3.66 4.58
C SER A 185 -9.47 -3.23 4.86
N LEU A 186 -9.70 -1.93 4.87
CA LEU A 186 -10.99 -1.35 5.22
C LEU A 186 -12.00 -1.62 4.08
N CYS A 187 -13.02 -2.39 4.42
CA CYS A 187 -14.11 -2.84 3.56
C CYS A 187 -15.45 -2.46 4.20
N LYS A 188 -16.55 -2.53 3.45
CA LYS A 188 -17.90 -2.35 4.00
C LYS A 188 -18.20 -3.28 5.16
N THR A 189 -17.72 -4.52 5.09
CA THR A 189 -18.00 -5.58 6.07
C THR A 189 -17.34 -5.36 7.43
N ASN A 190 -16.23 -4.61 7.49
CA ASN A 190 -15.49 -4.36 8.74
C ASN A 190 -15.46 -2.88 9.15
N PHE A 191 -16.19 -2.04 8.41
CA PHE A 191 -16.18 -0.59 8.58
C PHE A 191 -16.61 -0.18 10.00
N GLU A 192 -17.73 -0.73 10.46
CA GLU A 192 -18.32 -0.40 11.77
C GLU A 192 -17.56 -1.06 12.94
N ASP A 193 -16.77 -2.10 12.69
CA ASP A 193 -15.98 -2.75 13.74
C ASP A 193 -14.64 -2.06 14.00
N LEU A 194 -13.97 -1.66 12.91
CA LEU A 194 -12.57 -1.22 12.95
C LEU A 194 -12.39 0.30 12.88
N LEU A 195 -13.41 1.04 12.45
CA LEU A 195 -13.39 2.50 12.41
C LEU A 195 -14.00 3.11 13.69
N THR A 196 -13.57 2.60 14.85
CA THR A 196 -14.12 2.96 16.18
C THR A 196 -13.02 3.39 17.15
N ASP A 197 -13.36 4.28 18.09
CA ASP A 197 -12.43 4.68 19.16
C ASP A 197 -12.04 3.48 20.03
N GLU A 198 -12.98 2.56 20.28
CA GLU A 198 -12.80 1.35 21.09
C GLU A 198 -11.74 0.42 20.48
N TRP A 199 -11.76 0.21 19.16
CA TRP A 199 -10.74 -0.58 18.49
C TRP A 199 -9.36 0.08 18.61
N VAL A 200 -9.29 1.39 18.41
CA VAL A 200 -8.03 2.14 18.51
C VAL A 200 -7.48 2.12 19.95
N ASP A 201 -8.35 2.26 20.95
CA ASP A 201 -7.98 2.18 22.35
C ASP A 201 -7.46 0.79 22.71
N ARG A 202 -8.11 -0.27 22.23
CA ARG A 202 -7.60 -1.65 22.38
C ARG A 202 -6.21 -1.82 21.79
N LEU A 203 -5.96 -1.30 20.59
CA LEU A 203 -4.62 -1.34 19.98
C LEU A 203 -3.57 -0.63 20.86
N ILE A 204 -3.93 0.53 21.41
CA ILE A 204 -3.05 1.30 22.31
C ILE A 204 -2.75 0.51 23.59
N GLU A 205 -3.78 -0.06 24.22
CA GLU A 205 -3.67 -0.86 25.44
C GLU A 205 -2.77 -2.08 25.25
N MET A 206 -2.87 -2.74 24.10
CA MET A 206 -1.99 -3.85 23.74
C MET A 206 -0.52 -3.45 23.56
N GLY A 207 -0.24 -2.16 23.33
CA GLY A 207 1.11 -1.68 23.04
C GLY A 207 1.40 -1.50 21.55
N VAL A 208 0.39 -1.54 20.68
CA VAL A 208 0.54 -1.23 19.24
C VAL A 208 0.87 0.25 19.08
N LEU A 209 1.86 0.57 18.25
CA LEU A 209 2.42 1.91 18.14
C LEU A 209 1.92 2.67 16.91
N TYR A 210 1.50 1.94 15.87
CA TYR A 210 0.97 2.57 14.67
C TYR A 210 -0.08 1.69 13.98
N THR A 211 -0.99 2.32 13.24
CA THR A 211 -2.03 1.63 12.47
C THR A 211 -2.20 2.21 11.07
N TRP A 212 -2.63 1.37 10.13
CA TRP A 212 -2.93 1.72 8.75
C TRP A 212 -4.34 1.29 8.40
N TYR A 213 -5.11 2.21 7.81
CA TYR A 213 -6.41 1.90 7.22
C TYR A 213 -6.27 1.97 5.70
N HIS A 214 -6.01 0.83 5.07
CA HIS A 214 -5.95 0.72 3.62
C HIS A 214 -7.34 0.47 3.07
N VAL A 215 -7.90 1.45 2.35
CA VAL A 215 -9.18 1.26 1.67
C VAL A 215 -9.04 0.17 0.60
N TYR A 216 -9.93 -0.81 0.65
CA TYR A 216 -9.99 -1.91 -0.30
C TYR A 216 -10.26 -1.39 -1.73
N ARG A 217 -9.56 -1.97 -2.70
CA ARG A 217 -9.69 -1.67 -4.14
C ARG A 217 -10.04 -2.99 -4.84
N PRO A 218 -11.17 -3.09 -5.55
CA PRO A 218 -11.61 -4.35 -6.14
C PRO A 218 -10.82 -4.65 -7.42
N VAL A 219 -9.67 -5.28 -7.25
CA VAL A 219 -8.76 -5.70 -8.33
C VAL A 219 -8.28 -7.13 -8.10
N GLY A 220 -7.72 -7.73 -9.14
CA GLY A 220 -7.20 -9.10 -9.11
C GLY A 220 -8.19 -10.15 -9.59
N PRO A 221 -7.80 -11.43 -9.55
CA PRO A 221 -8.54 -12.52 -10.18
C PRO A 221 -9.92 -12.76 -9.54
N ASP A 222 -10.04 -12.54 -8.23
CA ASP A 222 -11.28 -12.73 -7.46
C ASP A 222 -11.76 -11.39 -6.85
N ALA A 223 -11.72 -10.30 -7.64
CA ALA A 223 -12.16 -8.98 -7.19
C ALA A 223 -13.61 -9.03 -6.66
N CYS A 224 -13.87 -8.37 -5.53
CA CYS A 224 -15.19 -8.34 -4.89
C CYS A 224 -15.67 -6.88 -4.71
N PRO A 225 -16.24 -6.26 -5.77
CA PRO A 225 -16.69 -4.86 -5.74
C PRO A 225 -17.65 -4.52 -4.60
N ASP A 226 -18.45 -5.49 -4.15
CA ASP A 226 -19.41 -5.31 -3.05
C ASP A 226 -18.75 -4.94 -1.72
N LEU A 227 -17.47 -5.26 -1.53
CA LEU A 227 -16.69 -4.87 -0.35
C LEU A 227 -16.19 -3.42 -0.41
N ALA A 228 -16.18 -2.79 -1.59
CA ALA A 228 -15.65 -1.44 -1.77
C ALA A 228 -16.51 -0.41 -1.03
N LEU A 229 -15.84 0.54 -0.37
CA LEU A 229 -16.50 1.60 0.39
C LEU A 229 -17.21 2.59 -0.55
N THR A 230 -18.39 3.06 -0.13
CA THR A 230 -19.07 4.18 -0.80
C THR A 230 -18.28 5.49 -0.61
N PRO A 231 -18.50 6.52 -1.46
CA PRO A 231 -17.89 7.84 -1.28
C PRO A 231 -18.07 8.41 0.13
N GLU A 232 -19.27 8.26 0.71
CA GLU A 232 -19.56 8.72 2.07
C GLU A 232 -18.73 7.97 3.12
N GLN A 233 -18.61 6.64 2.99
CA GLN A 233 -17.78 5.81 3.87
C GLN A 233 -16.30 6.18 3.75
N GLN A 234 -15.79 6.44 2.54
CA GLN A 234 -14.41 6.88 2.34
C GLN A 234 -14.16 8.24 3.02
N ARG A 235 -15.11 9.17 2.94
CA ARG A 235 -15.05 10.46 3.65
C ARG A 235 -15.05 10.28 5.17
N LYS A 236 -15.92 9.41 5.70
CA LYS A 236 -15.96 9.07 7.14
C LYS A 236 -14.64 8.44 7.60
N ALA A 237 -14.07 7.52 6.83
CA ALA A 237 -12.76 6.92 7.11
C ALA A 237 -11.66 7.97 7.17
N ARG A 238 -11.64 8.91 6.22
CA ARG A 238 -10.69 10.03 6.23
C ARG A 238 -10.87 10.92 7.46
N GLN A 239 -12.11 11.28 7.81
CA GLN A 239 -12.41 12.08 8.99
C GLN A 239 -11.89 11.40 10.26
N PHE A 240 -12.21 10.13 10.43
CA PHE A 240 -11.77 9.30 11.55
C PHE A 240 -10.24 9.28 11.68
N VAL A 241 -9.52 9.00 10.59
CA VAL A 241 -8.05 9.00 10.58
C VAL A 241 -7.48 10.33 11.07
N VAL A 242 -8.02 11.46 10.61
CA VAL A 242 -7.55 12.79 11.00
C VAL A 242 -7.85 13.10 12.46
N ASP A 243 -9.00 12.64 12.96
CA ASP A 243 -9.41 12.83 14.35
C ASP A 243 -8.54 12.02 15.30
N ILE A 244 -8.34 10.72 15.03
CA ILE A 244 -7.48 9.84 15.84
C ILE A 244 -6.05 10.36 15.93
N ARG A 245 -5.49 10.91 14.84
CA ARG A 245 -4.16 11.55 14.85
C ARG A 245 -4.04 12.74 15.79
N ALA A 246 -5.15 13.40 16.09
CA ALA A 246 -5.21 14.56 16.97
C ALA A 246 -5.53 14.17 18.43
N THR A 247 -6.31 13.09 18.63
CA THR A 247 -6.88 12.77 19.94
C THR A 247 -6.22 11.58 20.63
N LYS A 248 -5.64 10.62 19.90
CA LYS A 248 -5.14 9.37 20.46
C LYS A 248 -3.61 9.24 20.38
N PRO A 249 -2.97 8.60 21.37
CA PRO A 249 -1.52 8.38 21.37
C PRO A 249 -1.10 7.19 20.50
N ILE A 250 -1.50 7.16 19.23
CA ILE A 250 -1.10 6.15 18.23
C ILE A 250 -0.79 6.85 16.90
N VAL A 251 0.17 6.32 16.14
CA VAL A 251 0.46 6.86 14.81
C VAL A 251 -0.50 6.23 13.81
N VAL A 252 -1.39 7.00 13.19
CA VAL A 252 -2.18 6.52 12.06
C VAL A 252 -1.49 6.93 10.77
N VAL A 253 -1.17 5.99 9.89
CA VAL A 253 -0.51 6.25 8.61
C VAL A 253 -1.52 6.17 7.47
N ASP A 254 -1.47 7.18 6.59
CA ASP A 254 -2.23 7.24 5.35
C ASP A 254 -1.45 8.17 4.40
N ALA A 255 -1.21 7.67 3.19
CA ALA A 255 -0.38 8.28 2.16
C ALA A 255 -1.18 8.76 0.94
N TYR A 256 -2.51 8.81 1.02
CA TYR A 256 -3.40 9.11 -0.10
C TYR A 256 -3.91 10.56 -0.13
N TYR A 257 -3.50 11.37 0.86
CA TYR A 257 -3.89 12.78 0.98
C TYR A 257 -2.70 13.64 1.39
N ASP A 258 -2.63 14.87 0.88
CA ASP A 258 -1.68 15.89 1.37
C ASP A 258 -2.13 16.49 2.72
N ALA A 259 -1.42 17.53 3.18
CA ALA A 259 -1.69 18.19 4.45
C ALA A 259 -3.01 18.99 4.47
N ASP A 260 -3.48 19.44 3.30
CA ASP A 260 -4.69 20.24 3.15
C ASP A 260 -5.89 19.34 2.77
N GLY A 261 -5.71 18.03 2.77
CA GLY A 261 -6.76 17.04 2.56
C GLY A 261 -7.04 16.73 1.10
N LYS A 262 -6.21 17.22 0.17
CA LYS A 262 -6.36 16.92 -1.25
C LYS A 262 -5.82 15.52 -1.53
N ALA A 263 -6.58 14.75 -2.29
CA ALA A 263 -6.13 13.43 -2.73
C ALA A 263 -4.81 13.51 -3.52
N LEU A 264 -4.02 12.45 -3.38
CA LEU A 264 -2.85 12.16 -4.20
C LEU A 264 -2.67 10.65 -4.37
N CYS A 265 -1.99 10.27 -5.45
CA CYS A 265 -1.57 8.92 -5.76
C CYS A 265 -0.05 8.82 -5.60
N PRO A 266 0.49 8.04 -4.65
CA PRO A 266 1.94 7.89 -4.46
C PRO A 266 2.69 7.40 -5.70
N ALA A 267 2.04 6.61 -6.56
CA ALA A 267 2.63 6.15 -7.82
C ALA A 267 2.71 7.30 -8.84
N ALA A 268 1.62 8.07 -9.02
CA ALA A 268 1.58 9.21 -9.94
C ALA A 268 2.57 10.31 -9.55
N THR A 269 2.75 10.56 -8.24
CA THR A 269 3.72 11.53 -7.74
C THR A 269 5.18 11.04 -7.80
N GLY A 270 5.39 9.77 -8.17
CA GLY A 270 6.71 9.15 -8.24
C GLY A 270 7.33 8.85 -6.86
N PHE A 271 6.53 8.90 -5.79
CA PHE A 271 6.97 8.64 -4.43
C PHE A 271 7.34 7.17 -4.19
N THR A 272 6.66 6.26 -4.86
CA THR A 272 6.93 4.81 -4.74
C THR A 272 6.62 4.05 -6.01
N HIS A 273 7.28 2.92 -6.17
CA HIS A 273 7.04 1.90 -7.19
C HIS A 273 7.10 0.53 -6.49
N HIS A 274 6.55 -0.48 -7.15
CA HIS A 274 6.49 -1.84 -6.67
C HIS A 274 7.46 -2.75 -7.43
N ILE A 275 8.11 -3.66 -6.71
CA ILE A 275 8.93 -4.73 -7.27
C ILE A 275 8.20 -6.05 -7.05
N SER A 276 7.83 -6.74 -8.12
CA SER A 276 7.10 -8.01 -8.08
C SER A 276 8.00 -9.18 -7.65
N PRO A 277 7.42 -10.36 -7.30
CA PRO A 277 8.20 -11.56 -7.00
C PRO A 277 9.08 -12.06 -8.16
N TRP A 278 8.81 -11.64 -9.39
CA TRP A 278 9.61 -11.91 -10.59
C TRP A 278 10.69 -10.84 -10.84
N GLY A 279 10.76 -9.83 -9.98
CA GLY A 279 11.68 -8.70 -10.12
C GLY A 279 11.16 -7.58 -11.03
N ASP A 280 9.89 -7.62 -11.45
CA ASP A 280 9.32 -6.61 -12.34
C ASP A 280 9.07 -5.29 -11.62
N ILE A 281 9.36 -4.18 -12.29
CA ILE A 281 9.13 -2.84 -11.77
C ILE A 281 7.77 -2.35 -12.24
N GLU A 282 6.82 -2.31 -11.30
CA GLU A 282 5.43 -1.95 -11.51
C GLU A 282 5.15 -0.55 -10.94
N PRO A 283 4.22 0.23 -11.52
CA PRO A 283 3.87 1.54 -10.97
C PRO A 283 3.32 1.47 -9.53
N CYS A 284 2.54 0.43 -9.21
CA CYS A 284 1.85 0.24 -7.94
C CYS A 284 1.56 -1.25 -7.75
N PRO A 285 1.46 -1.80 -6.52
CA PRO A 285 1.21 -3.23 -6.33
C PRO A 285 -0.02 -3.80 -7.05
N ILE A 286 -1.06 -2.98 -7.25
CA ILE A 286 -2.30 -3.40 -7.95
C ILE A 286 -2.28 -3.10 -9.46
N ILE A 287 -1.17 -2.58 -9.99
CA ILE A 287 -0.98 -2.29 -11.43
C ILE A 287 0.10 -3.24 -11.93
N GLN A 288 -0.33 -4.44 -12.31
CA GLN A 288 0.56 -5.55 -12.63
C GLN A 288 0.94 -5.56 -14.12
N PHE A 289 1.46 -4.40 -14.56
CA PHE A 289 2.06 -4.17 -15.86
C PHE A 289 3.50 -3.71 -15.67
N ALA A 290 4.42 -4.21 -16.48
CA ALA A 290 5.82 -3.81 -16.42
C ALA A 290 6.49 -3.75 -17.79
N LYS A 291 7.54 -2.94 -17.90
CA LYS A 291 8.53 -3.00 -18.98
C LYS A 291 9.94 -3.27 -18.45
N GLU A 292 10.17 -2.91 -17.20
CA GLU A 292 11.47 -2.96 -16.55
C GLU A 292 11.53 -4.05 -15.47
N SER A 293 12.76 -4.44 -15.14
CA SER A 293 13.05 -5.42 -14.11
C SER A 293 14.33 -5.08 -13.36
N ILE A 294 14.42 -5.51 -12.10
CA ILE A 294 15.65 -5.44 -11.30
C ILE A 294 16.75 -6.39 -11.82
N HIS A 295 16.40 -7.27 -12.75
CA HIS A 295 17.32 -8.19 -13.43
C HIS A 295 17.97 -7.59 -14.67
N ASP A 296 17.66 -6.33 -15.01
CA ASP A 296 18.33 -5.59 -16.06
C ASP A 296 19.84 -5.45 -15.75
N GLU A 297 20.68 -5.54 -16.79
CA GLU A 297 22.13 -5.38 -16.68
C GLU A 297 22.52 -3.95 -16.32
N ARG A 298 21.70 -2.97 -16.71
CA ARG A 298 21.89 -1.56 -16.34
C ARG A 298 21.76 -1.38 -14.82
N PRO A 299 22.41 -0.36 -14.24
CA PRO A 299 22.15 0.06 -12.88
C PRO A 299 20.67 0.45 -12.68
N LEU A 300 20.08 0.13 -11.52
CA LEU A 300 18.67 0.42 -11.22
C LEU A 300 18.29 1.90 -11.40
N ARG A 301 19.24 2.83 -11.19
CA ARG A 301 19.04 4.26 -11.48
C ARG A 301 18.71 4.52 -12.95
N GLU A 302 19.43 3.89 -13.87
CA GLU A 302 19.24 4.05 -15.31
C GLU A 302 17.92 3.41 -15.73
N VAL A 303 17.63 2.22 -15.23
CA VAL A 303 16.35 1.54 -15.45
C VAL A 303 15.15 2.43 -15.11
N PHE A 304 15.17 3.13 -13.98
CA PHE A 304 14.10 4.06 -13.60
C PHE A 304 14.04 5.34 -14.44
N ASN A 305 15.19 5.88 -14.87
CA ASN A 305 15.24 7.14 -15.62
C ASN A 305 14.88 6.94 -17.10
N GLU A 306 15.26 5.81 -17.67
CA GLU A 306 15.08 5.49 -19.09
C GLU A 306 13.75 4.77 -19.37
N SER A 307 12.95 4.51 -18.32
CA SER A 307 11.62 3.92 -18.48
C SER A 307 10.62 4.94 -19.01
N GLU A 308 10.31 4.83 -20.30
CA GLU A 308 9.21 5.57 -20.93
C GLU A 308 7.85 5.17 -20.33
N PHE A 309 7.64 3.87 -20.05
CA PHE A 309 6.38 3.38 -19.48
C PHE A 309 6.08 3.98 -18.10
N LEU A 310 7.06 3.97 -17.18
CA LEU A 310 6.89 4.54 -15.86
C LEU A 310 6.78 6.07 -15.91
N HIS A 311 7.48 6.72 -16.84
CA HIS A 311 7.34 8.16 -17.09
C HIS A 311 5.92 8.51 -17.52
N ASP A 312 5.44 7.89 -18.59
CA ASP A 312 4.13 8.17 -19.18
C ASP A 312 3.01 7.77 -18.23
N PHE A 313 3.18 6.68 -17.47
CA PHE A 313 2.26 6.35 -16.38
C PHE A 313 2.06 7.50 -15.40
N ARG A 314 3.17 8.08 -14.89
CA ARG A 314 3.10 9.17 -13.91
C ARG A 314 2.40 10.39 -14.50
N GLN A 315 2.71 10.72 -15.75
CA GLN A 315 2.10 11.84 -16.45
C GLN A 315 0.60 11.59 -16.69
N THR A 316 0.23 10.50 -17.35
CA THR A 316 -1.17 10.15 -17.64
C THR A 316 -2.01 10.10 -16.35
N ALA A 317 -1.50 9.48 -15.29
CA ALA A 317 -2.19 9.45 -14.00
C ALA A 317 -2.36 10.85 -13.40
N ALA A 318 -1.31 11.67 -13.38
CA ALA A 318 -1.38 13.02 -12.82
C ALA A 318 -2.25 14.00 -13.63
N GLU A 319 -2.40 13.80 -14.95
CA GLU A 319 -3.24 14.63 -15.83
C GLU A 319 -4.73 14.30 -15.72
N SER A 320 -5.06 13.03 -15.46
CA SER A 320 -6.43 12.50 -15.52
C SER A 320 -7.15 12.47 -14.17
N THR A 321 -6.42 12.24 -13.07
CA THR A 321 -7.03 12.12 -11.74
C THR A 321 -6.06 12.49 -10.61
N ARG A 322 -6.61 12.98 -9.49
CA ARG A 322 -5.89 13.07 -8.21
C ARG A 322 -6.06 11.83 -7.33
N GLY A 323 -6.95 10.93 -7.74
CA GLY A 323 -7.37 9.73 -7.07
C GLY A 323 -6.61 8.49 -7.52
N CYS A 324 -7.26 7.33 -7.44
CA CYS A 324 -6.70 6.07 -7.94
C CYS A 324 -7.05 5.89 -9.42
N ILE A 325 -6.04 5.95 -10.30
CA ILE A 325 -6.24 5.74 -11.76
C ILE A 325 -6.92 4.40 -12.07
N VAL A 326 -6.60 3.32 -11.33
CA VAL A 326 -7.24 2.02 -11.53
C VAL A 326 -8.74 2.05 -11.27
N LEU A 327 -9.20 2.91 -10.35
CA LEU A 327 -10.62 3.03 -10.03
C LEU A 327 -11.33 3.99 -10.97
N GLU A 328 -10.71 5.14 -11.27
CA GLU A 328 -11.39 6.20 -12.03
C GLU A 328 -11.24 6.03 -13.54
N ARG A 329 -10.04 5.66 -14.01
CA ARG A 329 -9.66 5.60 -15.42
C ARG A 329 -8.90 4.31 -15.78
N PRO A 330 -9.51 3.12 -15.56
CA PRO A 330 -8.91 1.85 -16.00
C PRO A 330 -8.70 1.80 -17.52
N ASP A 331 -9.49 2.54 -18.30
CA ASP A 331 -9.36 2.72 -19.74
C ASP A 331 -8.00 3.32 -20.13
N LEU A 332 -7.57 4.40 -19.47
CA LEU A 332 -6.27 5.02 -19.73
C LEU A 332 -5.10 4.13 -19.31
N LEU A 333 -5.28 3.34 -18.26
CA LEU A 333 -4.28 2.38 -17.83
C LEU A 333 -4.08 1.30 -18.90
N LEU A 334 -5.17 0.79 -19.47
CA LEU A 334 -5.14 -0.19 -20.55
C LEU A 334 -4.49 0.39 -21.81
N GLU A 335 -4.91 1.58 -22.25
CA GLU A 335 -4.34 2.27 -23.42
C GLU A 335 -2.83 2.49 -23.26
N LEU A 336 -2.39 2.91 -22.07
CA LEU A 336 -0.98 3.07 -21.75
C LEU A 336 -0.23 1.73 -21.83
N ALA A 337 -0.76 0.67 -21.24
CA ALA A 337 -0.15 -0.66 -21.26
C ALA A 337 0.00 -1.18 -22.70
N GLU A 338 -1.02 -1.01 -23.55
CA GLU A 338 -1.00 -1.39 -24.97
C GLU A 338 0.01 -0.56 -25.76
N ARG A 339 -0.01 0.78 -25.60
CA ARG A 339 0.89 1.71 -26.30
C ARG A 339 2.36 1.41 -26.06
N HIS A 340 2.74 1.03 -24.84
CA HIS A 340 4.13 0.67 -24.53
C HIS A 340 4.44 -0.81 -24.76
N GLY A 341 3.45 -1.65 -25.10
CA GLY A 341 3.60 -3.10 -25.12
C GLY A 341 4.11 -3.62 -23.77
N ALA A 342 3.48 -3.17 -22.68
CA ALA A 342 3.76 -3.62 -21.32
C ALA A 342 3.50 -5.12 -21.23
N LYS A 343 4.32 -5.86 -20.49
CA LYS A 343 4.02 -7.26 -20.22
C LYS A 343 3.02 -7.35 -19.07
N ASP A 344 2.22 -8.41 -19.10
CA ASP A 344 1.55 -8.90 -17.91
C ASP A 344 2.60 -9.44 -16.93
N SER A 345 2.71 -8.83 -15.75
CA SER A 345 3.66 -9.24 -14.70
C SER A 345 3.03 -10.20 -13.68
N THR A 346 1.79 -10.63 -13.90
CA THR A 346 1.10 -11.63 -13.09
C THR A 346 1.48 -13.04 -13.51
N ALA A 347 1.31 -14.00 -12.59
CA ALA A 347 1.45 -15.41 -12.93
C ALA A 347 0.30 -15.96 -13.80
N ARG A 348 -0.86 -15.31 -13.76
CA ARG A 348 -2.11 -15.78 -14.37
C ARG A 348 -2.28 -15.38 -15.83
N GLY A 349 -1.62 -14.30 -16.27
CA GLY A 349 -1.61 -13.90 -17.68
C GLY A 349 -2.92 -13.24 -18.15
N THR A 350 -3.75 -12.75 -17.23
CA THR A 350 -5.09 -12.21 -17.48
C THR A 350 -5.24 -10.72 -17.16
N ILE A 351 -4.16 -9.98 -16.87
CA ILE A 351 -4.28 -8.60 -16.38
C ILE A 351 -4.93 -7.65 -17.40
N TYR A 352 -4.69 -7.86 -18.70
CA TYR A 352 -5.30 -7.06 -19.77
C TYR A 352 -6.83 -7.23 -19.77
N GLU A 353 -7.31 -8.47 -19.64
CA GLU A 353 -8.73 -8.81 -19.61
C GLU A 353 -9.40 -8.30 -18.33
N GLU A 354 -8.71 -8.42 -17.19
CA GLU A 354 -9.17 -7.91 -15.90
C GLU A 354 -9.35 -6.40 -15.92
N VAL A 355 -8.35 -5.65 -16.41
CA VAL A 355 -8.42 -4.19 -16.46
C VAL A 355 -9.46 -3.72 -17.47
N ALA A 356 -9.61 -4.42 -18.61
CA ALA A 356 -10.67 -4.14 -19.58
C ALA A 356 -12.08 -4.37 -19.01
N ALA A 357 -12.23 -5.31 -18.06
CA ALA A 357 -13.50 -5.58 -17.39
C ALA A 357 -13.81 -4.62 -16.23
N LEU A 358 -12.83 -3.83 -15.76
CA LEU A 358 -13.05 -2.87 -14.68
C LEU A 358 -13.99 -1.75 -15.11
N LYS A 359 -15.00 -1.51 -14.29
CA LYS A 359 -15.87 -0.34 -14.42
C LYS A 359 -15.27 0.81 -13.60
N SER A 360 -15.29 2.01 -14.19
CA SER A 360 -14.95 3.24 -13.46
C SER A 360 -15.83 3.40 -12.23
N GLN A 361 -15.22 3.77 -11.12
CA GLN A 361 -15.87 3.94 -9.81
C GLN A 361 -15.15 4.99 -8.97
N SER A 362 -15.84 5.49 -7.94
CA SER A 362 -15.30 6.51 -7.05
C SER A 362 -13.99 6.10 -6.38
N SER A 363 -13.07 7.04 -6.25
CA SER A 363 -11.83 6.87 -5.48
C SER A 363 -11.73 7.88 -4.34
N GLN A 364 -10.55 7.95 -3.70
CA GLN A 364 -10.27 8.91 -2.63
C GLN A 364 -10.37 10.39 -3.06
N TYR A 365 -10.40 10.68 -4.36
CA TYR A 365 -10.56 12.05 -4.86
C TYR A 365 -12.04 12.43 -4.91
N HIS A 366 -12.41 13.34 -4.03
CA HIS A 366 -13.77 13.85 -3.90
C HIS A 366 -13.73 15.38 -3.82
N PRO A 367 -13.70 16.08 -4.96
CA PRO A 367 -13.51 17.53 -4.99
C PRO A 367 -14.59 18.25 -4.19
N GLY A 368 -14.19 19.23 -3.37
CA GLY A 368 -15.09 20.00 -2.51
C GLY A 368 -15.40 19.37 -1.14
N PHE A 369 -14.92 18.15 -0.89
CA PHE A 369 -15.09 17.43 0.38
C PHE A 369 -13.74 17.11 1.06
N GLU A 370 -12.72 17.93 0.80
CA GLU A 370 -11.39 17.76 1.36
C GLU A 370 -11.39 17.90 2.89
N ILE A 371 -10.72 16.97 3.57
CA ILE A 371 -10.56 16.99 5.03
C ILE A 371 -9.08 17.23 5.36
N PRO A 372 -8.70 18.47 5.74
CA PRO A 372 -7.31 18.80 6.06
C PRO A 372 -6.86 18.15 7.36
N GLU A 373 -5.54 17.96 7.51
CA GLU A 373 -5.00 17.41 8.76
C GLU A 373 -5.26 18.38 9.94
N ARG A 374 -5.79 17.86 11.03
CA ARG A 374 -5.99 18.59 12.30
C ARG A 374 -4.71 18.64 13.16
N SER A 375 -3.91 17.57 13.13
CA SER A 375 -2.69 17.48 13.92
C SER A 375 -1.56 18.30 13.28
N TRP A 376 -1.00 19.26 14.03
CA TRP A 376 0.10 20.11 13.57
C TRP A 376 1.33 19.30 13.15
N ALA A 377 1.67 18.24 13.90
CA ALA A 377 2.79 17.36 13.58
C ALA A 377 2.59 16.66 12.22
N TYR A 378 1.37 16.17 11.95
CA TYR A 378 1.02 15.56 10.67
C TYR A 378 0.99 16.56 9.53
N ARG A 379 0.49 17.79 9.74
CA ARG A 379 0.55 18.85 8.73
C ARG A 379 1.98 19.12 8.27
N ILE A 380 2.92 19.24 9.21
CA ILE A 380 4.34 19.44 8.89
C ILE A 380 4.91 18.21 8.18
N ALA A 381 4.70 17.01 8.74
CA ALA A 381 5.22 15.77 8.16
C ALA A 381 4.73 15.58 6.72
N LYS A 382 3.44 15.81 6.45
CA LYS A 382 2.87 15.69 5.09
C LYS A 382 3.39 16.75 4.14
N ARG A 383 3.52 18.02 4.55
CA ARG A 383 4.12 19.07 3.71
C ARG A 383 5.56 18.77 3.29
N ILE A 384 6.31 18.08 4.15
CA ILE A 384 7.71 17.72 3.90
C ILE A 384 7.82 16.41 3.11
N CYS A 385 7.09 15.36 3.50
CA CYS A 385 7.33 14.00 3.04
C CYS A 385 6.25 13.45 2.08
N PHE A 386 5.02 13.94 2.18
CA PHE A 386 3.86 13.44 1.43
C PHE A 386 3.13 14.58 0.73
N ASN A 387 3.91 15.45 0.08
CA ASN A 387 3.36 16.43 -0.84
C ASN A 387 3.30 15.83 -2.25
N ASP A 388 2.62 16.49 -3.17
CA ASP A 388 2.48 15.99 -4.54
C ASP A 388 3.74 16.17 -5.41
N PHE A 389 4.84 16.68 -4.83
CA PHE A 389 6.09 17.00 -5.53
C PHE A 389 5.92 17.87 -6.79
N GLY A 390 4.81 18.61 -6.89
CA GLY A 390 4.44 19.43 -8.04
C GLY A 390 3.76 18.66 -9.18
N ALA A 391 3.52 17.35 -9.04
CA ALA A 391 2.89 16.54 -10.08
C ALA A 391 1.55 17.14 -10.53
N TYR A 392 0.63 17.36 -9.60
CA TYR A 392 -0.69 17.88 -9.97
C TYR A 392 -0.67 19.36 -10.34
N SER A 393 0.16 20.20 -9.70
CA SER A 393 0.25 21.62 -10.09
C SER A 393 0.74 21.84 -11.53
N ARG A 394 1.48 20.87 -12.09
CA ARG A 394 2.01 20.92 -13.45
C ARG A 394 1.07 20.29 -14.47
N HIS A 395 0.42 19.19 -14.08
CA HIS A 395 -0.24 18.28 -15.02
C HIS A 395 -1.77 18.25 -14.86
N PHE A 396 -2.29 18.39 -13.64
CA PHE A 396 -3.71 18.18 -13.40
C PHE A 396 -4.53 19.40 -13.81
N LYS A 397 -5.53 19.16 -14.68
CA LYS A 397 -6.57 20.13 -15.00
C LYS A 397 -7.92 19.53 -14.69
N PHE A 398 -8.73 20.26 -13.92
CA PHE A 398 -10.04 19.78 -13.49
C PHE A 398 -10.97 19.43 -14.67
N GLU A 399 -10.84 20.15 -15.78
CA GLU A 399 -11.58 19.90 -17.04
C GLU A 399 -11.31 18.53 -17.68
N ASN A 400 -10.17 17.89 -17.37
CA ASN A 400 -9.83 16.56 -17.86
C ASN A 400 -10.35 15.44 -16.94
N TRP A 401 -10.80 15.78 -15.74
CA TRP A 401 -11.31 14.83 -14.77
C TRP A 401 -12.78 14.51 -15.06
N GLN A 402 -13.14 13.24 -14.96
CA GLN A 402 -14.48 12.74 -15.19
C GLN A 402 -15.10 12.33 -13.85
N ASP A 403 -16.29 12.85 -13.56
CA ASP A 403 -17.03 12.46 -12.36
C ASP A 403 -17.70 11.10 -12.56
N VAL A 404 -17.06 10.08 -11.97
CA VAL A 404 -17.50 8.69 -12.00
C VAL A 404 -18.74 8.42 -11.14
N VAL A 405 -19.11 9.32 -10.22
CA VAL A 405 -20.30 9.16 -9.36
C VAL A 405 -21.56 9.48 -10.15
N THR A 406 -21.60 10.63 -10.83
CA THR A 406 -22.75 11.03 -11.66
C THR A 406 -22.99 10.10 -12.84
N ASP A 407 -21.96 9.50 -13.41
CA ASP A 407 -22.09 8.55 -14.52
C ASP A 407 -22.71 7.21 -14.08
N SER A 408 -22.50 6.82 -12.81
CA SER A 408 -23.10 5.61 -12.23
C SER A 408 -24.58 5.78 -11.86
N GLU A 409 -24.96 6.96 -11.36
CA GLU A 409 -26.37 7.31 -11.09
C GLU A 409 -27.14 7.49 -12.41
N GLN A 410 -26.53 8.11 -13.43
CA GLN A 410 -27.13 8.26 -14.76
C GLN A 410 -27.28 6.93 -15.54
N ARG A 411 -26.38 5.96 -15.33
CA ARG A 411 -26.52 4.61 -15.91
C ARG A 411 -27.57 3.77 -15.17
N ALA A 412 -27.68 3.91 -13.84
CA ALA A 412 -28.72 3.24 -13.07
C ALA A 412 -30.14 3.72 -13.43
N ASP A 413 -30.30 4.99 -13.84
CA ASP A 413 -31.56 5.52 -14.38
C ASP A 413 -31.85 5.09 -15.83
N GLN A 414 -30.84 4.65 -16.59
CA GLN A 414 -31.02 4.12 -17.96
C GLN A 414 -31.34 2.62 -17.97
N ASP A 415 -30.81 1.87 -17.00
CA ASP A 415 -31.15 0.46 -16.75
C ASP A 415 -32.35 0.34 -15.78
N GLY A 416 -33.51 0.86 -16.20
CA GLY A 416 -34.77 0.74 -15.45
C GLY A 416 -35.17 -0.72 -15.16
N PRO A 417 -36.13 -0.97 -14.25
CA PRO A 417 -36.42 -2.28 -13.64
C PRO A 417 -37.02 -3.38 -14.56
N ASP A 418 -36.90 -3.28 -15.89
CA ASP A 418 -37.67 -4.10 -16.84
C ASP A 418 -37.02 -5.43 -17.28
N GLN A 419 -35.94 -5.90 -16.64
CA GLN A 419 -35.32 -7.20 -16.99
C GLN A 419 -35.49 -8.33 -15.95
N LEU A 420 -36.35 -8.18 -14.93
CA LEU A 420 -36.62 -9.25 -13.95
C LEU A 420 -37.95 -10.01 -14.14
N MET A 421 -38.70 -9.75 -15.22
CA MET A 421 -39.92 -10.50 -15.56
C MET A 421 -39.84 -11.19 -16.91
N GLN A 422 -38.86 -12.07 -17.14
CA GLN A 422 -38.97 -13.02 -18.27
C GLN A 422 -38.09 -14.28 -18.15
N ILE A 423 -38.02 -14.91 -16.97
CA ILE A 423 -37.54 -16.30 -16.86
C ILE A 423 -38.39 -17.07 -15.83
N LYS A 424 -39.70 -17.18 -16.10
CA LYS A 424 -40.59 -18.20 -15.50
C LYS A 424 -41.74 -18.54 -16.44
N SER A 425 -41.43 -19.13 -17.58
CA SER A 425 -42.35 -20.00 -18.33
C SER A 425 -41.61 -20.60 -19.53
N HIS A 426 -40.95 -21.74 -19.32
CA HIS A 426 -41.05 -22.96 -20.13
C HIS A 426 -40.22 -24.08 -19.50
#